data_AF-A0A231VNT4-F1
#
_entry.id   AF-A0A231VNT4-F1
#
_cell.length_a   1.000
_cell.length_b   1.000
_cell.length_c   1.000
_cell.angle_alpha   90.00
_cell.angle_beta   90.00
_cell.angle_gamma   90.00
#
_symmetry.space_group_name_H-M   'P 1'
#
loop_
_entity.id
_entity.type
_entity.pdbx_description
1 polymer ?
#
loop_
_entity_poly.entity_id
_entity_poly.type
_entity_poly.pdbx_seq_one_letter_code
_entity_poly.pdbx_strand_id
1 'polypeptide(L)' 'NITVKEELDLSLANRTNTDYSQADVDDMLNKLDMAGKDDRIVYSLSEGQKKKLQIIEMLIMNPPVLLMDEPFK' A
#
# COMPACT_ATOMS: atom_id res chain seq x y z
N ASN A 1 6.97 -16.09 0.12
CA ASN A 1 5.74 -15.45 -0.36
C ASN A 1 5.28 -14.51 0.72
N ILE A 2 5.25 -13.21 0.45
CA ILE A 2 4.85 -12.18 1.39
C ILE A 2 3.35 -11.87 1.24
N THR A 3 2.69 -11.58 2.35
CA THR A 3 1.29 -11.16 2.43
C THR A 3 1.15 -9.65 2.21
N VAL A 4 -0.07 -9.18 1.90
CA VAL A 4 -0.37 -7.75 1.82
C VAL A 4 -0.01 -7.05 3.13
N LYS A 5 -0.35 -7.66 4.26
CA LYS A 5 -0.04 -7.10 5.58
C LYS A 5 1.46 -6.92 5.80
N GLU A 6 2.26 -7.96 5.52
CA GLU A 6 3.70 -7.90 5.72
C GLU A 6 4.36 -6.81 4.83
N GLU A 7 3.88 -6.61 3.60
CA GLU A 7 4.39 -5.56 2.70
C GLU A 7 4.04 -4.14 3.19
N LEU A 8 2.81 -3.94 3.69
CA LEU A 8 2.40 -2.68 4.30
C LEU A 8 3.16 -2.39 5.60
N ASP A 9 3.38 -3.40 6.43
CA ASP A 9 4.17 -3.29 7.66
C ASP A 9 5.63 -2.91 7.34
N LEU A 10 6.20 -3.47 6.27
CA LEU A 10 7.53 -3.06 5.76
C LEU A 10 7.55 -1.61 5.28
N SER A 11 6.53 -1.17 4.54
CA SER A 11 6.42 0.23 4.08
C SER A 11 6.28 1.19 5.27
N LEU A 12 5.49 0.82 6.28
CA LEU A 12 5.35 1.57 7.52
C LEU A 12 6.66 1.62 8.33
N ALA A 13 7.48 0.57 8.30
CA ALA A 13 8.77 0.55 8.99
C ALA A 13 9.82 1.43 8.30
N ASN A 14 9.71 1.63 6.98
CA ASN A 14 10.66 2.39 6.15
C ASN A 14 10.19 3.80 5.76
N ARG A 15 9.08 4.27 6.34
CA ARG A 15 8.52 5.60 6.08
C ARG A 15 9.46 6.73 6.53
N THR A 16 9.45 7.85 5.80
CA THR A 16 10.30 9.00 6.13
C THR A 16 9.83 9.79 7.35
N ASN A 17 8.53 9.73 7.66
CA ASN A 17 7.91 10.40 8.80
C ASN A 17 6.66 9.62 9.29
N THR A 18 5.97 10.13 10.30
CA THR A 18 4.81 9.46 10.93
C THR A 18 3.47 10.08 10.54
N ASP A 19 3.36 10.69 9.36
CA ASP A 19 2.13 11.38 8.93
C ASP A 19 0.97 10.40 8.69
N TYR A 20 1.28 9.14 8.33
CA TYR A 20 0.30 8.07 8.17
C TYR A 20 0.32 7.15 9.39
N SER A 21 -0.79 7.12 10.11
CA SER A 21 -1.07 6.15 11.17
C SER A 21 -1.61 4.84 10.59
N GLN A 22 -1.69 3.80 11.42
CA GLN A 22 -2.35 2.54 11.02
C GLN A 22 -3.81 2.77 10.60
N ALA A 23 -4.52 3.68 11.26
CA ALA A 23 -5.90 3.99 10.91
C ALA A 23 -6.02 4.64 9.51
N ASP A 24 -5.04 5.44 9.12
CA ASP A 24 -4.99 6.03 7.76
C ASP A 24 -4.74 4.95 6.70
N VAL A 25 -3.88 3.97 7.01
CA VAL A 25 -3.64 2.81 6.14
C VAL A 25 -4.91 1.99 5.96
N ASP A 26 -5.61 1.70 7.04
CA ASP A 26 -6.86 0.95 7.00
C ASP A 26 -7.93 1.70 6.18
N ASP A 27 -8.03 3.02 6.31
CA ASP A 27 -8.92 3.85 5.50
C ASP A 27 -8.54 3.84 4.01
N MET A 28 -7.25 3.91 3.67
CA MET A 28 -6.77 3.78 2.29
C MET A 28 -7.12 2.40 1.69
N LEU A 29 -6.96 1.33 2.46
CA LEU A 29 -7.35 -0.02 2.04
C LEU A 29 -8.86 -0.11 1.76
N ASN A 30 -9.69 0.51 2.60
CA ASN A 30 -11.12 0.58 2.37
C ASN A 30 -11.46 1.36 1.10
N LYS A 31 -10.88 2.55 0.91
CA LYS A 31 -11.12 3.41 -0.28
C LYS A 31 -10.73 2.77 -1.60
N LEU A 32 -9.78 1.83 -1.58
CA LEU A 32 -9.29 1.14 -2.77
C LEU A 32 -9.88 -0.27 -2.94
N ASP A 33 -10.93 -0.63 -2.20
CA ASP A 33 -11.53 -1.98 -2.21
C ASP A 33 -10.51 -3.10 -1.90
N MET A 34 -9.53 -2.80 -1.05
CA MET A 34 -8.47 -3.72 -0.63
C MET A 34 -8.68 -4.26 0.78
N ALA A 35 -9.66 -3.75 1.53
CA ALA A 35 -10.00 -4.25 2.86
C ALA A 35 -10.24 -5.77 2.87
N GLY A 36 -9.78 -6.43 3.96
CA GLY A 36 -9.90 -7.87 4.18
C GLY A 36 -9.00 -8.74 3.29
N LYS A 37 -7.97 -8.16 2.66
CA LYS A 37 -6.98 -8.88 1.83
C LYS A 37 -5.62 -9.00 2.51
N ASP A 38 -5.55 -8.66 3.79
CA ASP A 38 -4.36 -8.61 4.63
C ASP A 38 -3.52 -9.89 4.52
N ASP A 39 -4.18 -11.05 4.62
CA ASP A 39 -3.53 -12.38 4.57
C ASP A 39 -3.32 -12.92 3.14
N ARG A 40 -3.73 -12.18 2.10
CA ARG A 40 -3.52 -12.60 0.71
C ARG A 40 -2.04 -12.50 0.38
N ILE A 41 -1.51 -13.54 -0.28
CA ILE A 41 -0.17 -13.47 -0.88
C ILE A 41 -0.18 -12.44 -2.00
N VAL A 42 0.77 -11.50 -2.01
CA VAL A 42 0.86 -10.41 -3.00
C VAL A 42 0.86 -10.94 -4.44
N TYR A 43 1.56 -12.05 -4.70
CA TYR A 43 1.60 -12.69 -6.02
C TYR A 43 0.22 -13.18 -6.52
N SER A 44 -0.71 -13.47 -5.61
CA SER A 44 -2.07 -13.93 -5.95
C SER A 44 -3.05 -12.80 -6.29
N LEU A 45 -2.64 -11.54 -6.10
CA LEU A 45 -3.46 -10.38 -6.45
C LEU A 45 -3.60 -10.24 -7.97
N SER A 46 -4.75 -9.77 -8.42
CA SER A 46 -4.90 -9.28 -9.80
C SER A 46 -3.95 -8.11 -10.05
N GLU A 47 -3.61 -7.84 -11.30
CA GLU A 47 -2.73 -6.71 -11.65
C GLU A 47 -3.28 -5.36 -11.14
N GLY A 48 -4.60 -5.14 -11.22
CA GLY A 48 -5.22 -3.95 -10.67
C GLY A 48 -5.11 -3.84 -9.14
N GLN A 49 -5.16 -4.97 -8.42
CA GLN A 49 -4.95 -4.99 -6.97
C GLN A 49 -3.49 -4.77 -6.60
N LYS A 50 -2.53 -5.32 -7.37
CA LYS A 50 -1.10 -5.04 -7.19
C LYS A 50 -0.82 -3.55 -7.38
N LYS A 51 -1.42 -2.92 -8.40
CA LYS A 51 -1.27 -1.49 -8.66
C LYS A 51 -1.83 -0.63 -7.52
N LYS A 52 -3.01 -0.98 -7.01
CA LYS A 52 -3.61 -0.33 -5.83
C LYS A 52 -2.71 -0.46 -4.60
N LEU A 53 -2.17 -1.65 -4.35
CA LEU A 53 -1.24 -1.89 -3.25
C LEU A 53 0.03 -1.03 -3.36
N GLN A 54 0.65 -0.98 -4.54
CA GLN A 54 1.81 -0.12 -4.81
C GLN A 54 1.53 1.36 -4.54
N ILE A 55 0.35 1.86 -4.94
CA ILE A 55 -0.05 3.25 -4.65
C ILE A 55 -0.12 3.48 -3.14
N ILE A 56 -0.71 2.56 -2.37
CA ILE A 56 -0.80 2.68 -0.92
C ILE A 56 0.61 2.70 -0.29
N GLU A 57 1.49 1.80 -0.68
CA GLU A 57 2.87 1.71 -0.19
C GLU A 57 3.65 3.01 -0.47
N MET A 58 3.56 3.53 -1.70
CA MET A 58 4.18 4.79 -2.11
C MET A 58 3.71 5.99 -1.27
N LEU A 59 2.41 6.03 -0.93
CA LEU A 59 1.85 7.06 -0.06
C LEU A 59 2.33 6.90 1.39
N ILE A 60 2.30 5.68 1.93
CA ILE A 60 2.73 5.37 3.31
C ILE A 60 4.20 5.70 3.54
N MET A 61 5.06 5.37 2.57
CA MET A 61 6.49 5.70 2.65
C MET A 61 6.71 7.21 2.77
N ASN A 62 5.75 8.01 2.29
CA ASN A 62 5.71 9.46 2.34
C ASN A 62 7.04 10.13 1.93
N PRO A 63 7.58 9.85 0.74
CA PRO A 63 8.78 10.53 0.30
C PRO A 63 8.51 12.04 0.13
N PRO A 64 9.51 12.92 0.29
CA PRO A 64 9.34 14.36 0.09
C PRO A 64 8.91 14.74 -1.33
N VAL A 65 9.17 13.87 -2.31
CA VAL A 65 8.71 13.98 -3.70
C VAL A 65 8.32 12.59 -4.20
N LEU A 66 7.13 12.47 -4.77
CA LEU A 66 6.65 11.25 -5.41
C LEU A 66 6.49 11.46 -6.92
N LEU A 67 7.22 10.69 -7.72
CA LEU A 67 7.08 10.68 -9.17
C LEU A 67 6.26 9.47 -9.59
N MET A 68 5.16 9.71 -10.30
CA MET A 68 4.25 8.67 -10.78
C MET A 68 4.06 8.84 -12.28
N ASP A 69 4.59 7.91 -13.06
CA ASP A 69 4.29 7.85 -14.49
C ASP A 69 3.14 6.85 -14.71
N GLU A 70 2.03 7.34 -15.24
CA GLU A 70 0.83 6.57 -15.54
C GLU A 70 0.29 5.66 -14.39
N PRO A 71 0.06 6.18 -13.17
CA PRO A 71 -0.38 5.37 -12.02
C PRO A 71 -1.76 4.72 -12.21
N PHE A 72 -2.54 5.16 -13.19
CA PHE A 72 -3.92 4.68 -13.42
C PHE A 72 -4.17 4.05 -14.80
N LYS A 73 -3.18 4.02 -15.71
CA LYS A 73 -3.31 3.29 -16.99
C LYS A 73 -3.06 1.80 -16.87
#